data_AF-K5XNV2-F1
#
_entry.id   AF-K5XNV2-F1
#
_cell.length_a   1.000
_cell.length_b   1.000
_cell.length_c   1.000
_cell.angle_alpha   90.00
_cell.angle_beta   90.00
_cell.angle_gamma   90.00
#
_symmetry.space_group_name_H-M   'P 1'
#
loop_
_entity.id
_entity.type
_entity.pdbx_description
1 polymer ?
#
loop_
_entity_poly.entity_id
_entity_poly.type
_entity_poly.pdbx_seq_one_letter_code
_entity_poly.pdbx_strand_id
1 'polypeptide(L)'
;MLLSLLSLALTVAASVLGVTHLQRNPILPGWNPDPTILRVGEDYFIATSTFEYFPGHPIYHSKNLVDWTHVGHGLNRPSQLALFGTPSDAGVWAPSLRYHDGTYYLTSTTRYMYTFVLYHSNYVLNKLFQVYLTWSGINNNQDKIYSIYQSKIDLETGTSLTPAQIIFNGTLPHDSAARPEGPHIYHINSTYYLLIAEGGTGITHRSTIQRSTTSPAGPWENNPNNPILYNGANTSLSVQNTGHADIVQAIDGSWWGVALGVRPQGAEDDDLRLSREQLGRETFLFPVKWVDGWPVFNNGRPLEAHIEEAKKPDSESFYYNNFKSHTLDNSFYFLRTPYAPFHALLPSGSLEIKPNSYAIGDRDSPAMILRKQTSHQEVFETELEFSEPRTRLEEAGISIFYGDSLHNEVGVTGGGPGGGRSVVVRTVTLNQQVGPWALTTANATVTNVGTLHPHAFFRFFKLAHHIS
;
A
#
# COMPACT_ATOMS: atom_id res chain seq x y z
N MET A 1 14.89 -34.50 -62.86
CA MET A 1 13.46 -34.69 -62.52
C MET A 1 13.42 -35.65 -61.33
N LEU A 2 13.27 -35.11 -60.10
CA LEU A 2 12.11 -35.29 -59.21
C LEU A 2 11.91 -36.78 -58.80
N LEU A 3 11.86 -37.25 -57.55
CA LEU A 3 11.57 -36.66 -56.24
C LEU A 3 11.99 -37.69 -55.14
N SER A 4 12.82 -37.24 -54.19
CA SER A 4 12.64 -37.32 -52.72
C SER A 4 12.12 -38.59 -52.02
N LEU A 5 12.92 -39.08 -51.05
CA LEU A 5 12.50 -39.41 -49.68
C LEU A 5 13.75 -39.76 -48.85
N LEU A 6 14.31 -38.76 -48.16
CA LEU A 6 15.28 -38.94 -47.10
C LEU A 6 14.55 -38.70 -45.77
N SER A 7 14.44 -39.75 -44.98
CA SER A 7 13.92 -39.72 -43.61
C SER A 7 14.97 -39.11 -42.68
N LEU A 8 14.83 -37.83 -42.36
CA LEU A 8 15.60 -37.18 -41.29
C LEU A 8 14.76 -37.24 -40.00
N ALA A 9 15.22 -38.04 -39.04
CA ALA A 9 14.67 -38.04 -37.69
C ALA A 9 14.97 -36.68 -37.04
N LEU A 10 13.93 -35.84 -36.93
CA LEU A 10 14.00 -34.57 -36.22
C LEU A 10 13.63 -34.85 -34.75
N THR A 11 14.64 -34.96 -33.90
CA THR A 11 14.47 -34.89 -32.45
C THR A 11 13.90 -33.51 -32.14
N VAL A 12 12.64 -33.45 -31.74
CA VAL A 12 12.02 -32.21 -31.22
C VAL A 12 12.66 -31.95 -29.86
N ALA A 13 13.73 -31.15 -29.85
CA ALA A 13 14.14 -30.46 -28.65
C ALA A 13 12.99 -29.50 -28.30
N ALA A 14 12.29 -29.78 -27.20
CA ALA A 14 11.38 -28.83 -26.60
C ALA A 14 12.22 -27.61 -26.17
N SER A 15 12.27 -26.61 -27.04
CA SER A 15 12.69 -25.28 -26.65
C SER A 15 11.70 -24.81 -25.59
N VAL A 16 12.18 -24.70 -24.34
CA VAL A 16 11.54 -23.89 -23.31
C VAL A 16 11.51 -22.47 -23.85
N LEU A 17 10.43 -22.13 -24.55
CA LEU A 17 10.08 -20.75 -24.83
C LEU A 17 9.71 -20.14 -23.48
N GLY A 18 10.73 -19.64 -22.78
CA GLY A 18 10.54 -18.74 -21.66
C GLY A 18 9.70 -17.57 -22.17
N VAL A 19 8.47 -17.47 -21.69
CA VAL A 19 7.68 -16.26 -21.87
C VAL A 19 8.45 -15.18 -21.11
N THR A 20 9.15 -14.30 -21.84
CA THR A 20 9.66 -13.04 -21.31
C THR A 20 8.43 -12.21 -20.94
N HIS A 21 7.87 -12.44 -19.75
CA HIS A 21 6.84 -11.58 -19.20
C HIS A 21 7.47 -10.22 -18.97
N LEU A 22 6.96 -9.24 -19.69
CA LEU A 22 7.31 -7.84 -19.52
C LEU A 22 7.12 -7.45 -18.06
N GLN A 23 8.19 -7.12 -17.37
CA GLN A 23 8.10 -6.60 -16.02
C GLN A 23 7.87 -5.09 -16.09
N ARG A 24 6.64 -4.64 -15.84
CA ARG A 24 6.33 -3.23 -15.63
C ARG A 24 6.20 -2.98 -14.13
N ASN A 25 6.92 -1.98 -13.65
CA ASN A 25 6.74 -1.48 -12.30
C ASN A 25 5.79 -0.27 -12.31
N PRO A 26 5.08 -0.01 -11.20
CA PRO A 26 4.92 -0.88 -10.03
C PRO A 26 4.09 -2.13 -10.34
N ILE A 27 4.36 -3.23 -9.62
CA ILE A 27 3.57 -4.48 -9.71
C ILE A 27 2.22 -4.37 -8.96
N LEU A 28 2.13 -3.50 -7.96
CA LEU A 28 0.86 -3.09 -7.33
C LEU A 28 0.76 -1.56 -7.39
N PRO A 29 0.11 -1.00 -8.42
CA PRO A 29 -0.05 0.45 -8.58
C PRO A 29 -1.05 1.05 -7.58
N GLY A 30 -0.97 2.35 -7.38
CA GLY A 30 -1.76 3.06 -6.36
C GLY A 30 -1.29 2.74 -4.95
N TRP A 31 -2.03 3.23 -3.95
CA TRP A 31 -1.66 3.17 -2.54
C TRP A 31 -1.56 1.72 -2.01
N ASN A 32 -0.36 1.14 -2.14
CA ASN A 32 0.04 -0.21 -1.76
C ASN A 32 1.43 -0.13 -1.10
N PRO A 33 1.51 0.43 0.12
CA PRO A 33 2.77 0.72 0.78
C PRO A 33 3.27 -0.47 1.60
N ASP A 34 4.53 -0.39 2.03
CA ASP A 34 5.12 -1.30 3.01
C ASP A 34 4.91 -2.79 2.65
N PRO A 35 5.31 -3.22 1.43
CA PRO A 35 5.03 -4.56 0.95
C PRO A 35 5.86 -5.59 1.72
N THR A 36 5.19 -6.60 2.27
CA THR A 36 5.83 -7.82 2.77
C THR A 36 5.50 -8.96 1.82
N ILE A 37 6.50 -9.78 1.46
CA ILE A 37 6.34 -10.88 0.50
C ILE A 37 6.58 -12.23 1.18
N LEU A 38 5.80 -13.23 0.77
CA LEU A 38 5.87 -14.59 1.26
C LEU A 38 5.73 -15.58 0.11
N ARG A 39 6.51 -16.67 0.11
CA ARG A 39 6.28 -17.85 -0.73
C ARG A 39 5.85 -19.04 0.11
N VAL A 40 4.81 -19.75 -0.31
CA VAL A 40 4.39 -21.05 0.24
C VAL A 40 4.20 -22.02 -0.93
N GLY A 41 5.11 -22.98 -1.08
CA GLY A 41 5.11 -23.86 -2.25
C GLY A 41 5.31 -23.06 -3.54
N GLU A 42 4.35 -23.15 -4.47
CA GLU A 42 4.37 -22.41 -5.74
C GLU A 42 3.65 -21.05 -5.67
N ASP A 43 3.08 -20.73 -4.52
CA ASP A 43 2.24 -19.56 -4.32
C ASP A 43 3.02 -18.41 -3.66
N TYR A 44 2.83 -17.21 -4.17
CA TYR A 44 3.38 -15.98 -3.62
C TYR A 44 2.26 -15.09 -3.09
N PHE A 45 2.52 -14.44 -1.97
CA PHE A 45 1.58 -13.53 -1.32
C PHE A 45 2.26 -12.21 -0.99
N ILE A 46 1.55 -11.10 -1.18
CA ILE A 46 1.94 -9.78 -0.68
C ILE A 46 0.85 -9.24 0.23
N ALA A 47 1.25 -8.66 1.37
CA ALA A 47 0.39 -7.79 2.18
C ALA A 47 0.94 -6.36 2.21
N THR A 48 0.06 -5.37 2.30
CA THR A 48 0.43 -3.93 2.38
C THR A 48 -0.27 -3.25 3.56
N SER A 49 0.20 -2.07 3.95
CA SER A 49 -0.47 -1.25 4.98
C SER A 49 -1.77 -0.62 4.47
N THR A 50 -2.67 -0.25 5.38
CA THR A 50 -4.01 0.32 5.06
C THR A 50 -4.46 1.45 5.97
N PHE A 51 -3.66 1.86 6.94
CA PHE A 51 -3.91 3.04 7.74
C PHE A 51 -5.34 3.09 8.34
N GLU A 52 -6.08 4.17 8.13
CA GLU A 52 -7.45 4.37 8.62
C GLU A 52 -8.55 3.64 7.83
N TYR A 53 -8.20 2.83 6.83
CA TYR A 53 -9.17 2.18 5.94
C TYR A 53 -9.47 0.74 6.39
N PHE A 54 -10.75 0.36 6.29
CA PHE A 54 -11.25 -0.97 6.58
C PHE A 54 -11.87 -1.59 5.30
N PRO A 55 -11.76 -2.89 5.03
CA PRO A 55 -10.92 -3.88 5.74
C PRO A 55 -9.42 -3.58 5.61
N GLY A 56 -8.64 -4.09 6.56
CA GLY A 56 -7.21 -3.82 6.68
C GLY A 56 -6.33 -4.95 6.13
N HIS A 57 -5.15 -4.57 5.66
CA HIS A 57 -4.15 -5.44 5.03
C HIS A 57 -4.68 -6.25 3.84
N PRO A 58 -4.79 -5.67 2.64
CA PRO A 58 -5.10 -6.44 1.44
C PRO A 58 -4.04 -7.52 1.24
N ILE A 59 -4.49 -8.69 0.82
CA ILE A 59 -3.66 -9.85 0.51
C ILE A 59 -3.75 -10.08 -0.98
N TYR A 60 -2.60 -9.94 -1.65
CA TYR A 60 -2.43 -10.22 -3.05
C TYR A 60 -1.81 -11.60 -3.24
N HIS A 61 -2.22 -12.32 -4.26
CA HIS A 61 -1.72 -13.65 -4.62
C HIS A 61 -1.16 -13.65 -6.04
N SER A 62 -0.05 -14.36 -6.24
CA SER A 62 0.58 -14.57 -7.54
C SER A 62 1.18 -15.97 -7.64
N LYS A 63 1.35 -16.44 -8.88
CA LYS A 63 2.14 -17.65 -9.22
C LYS A 63 3.47 -17.32 -9.92
N ASN A 64 3.67 -16.06 -10.33
CA ASN A 64 4.80 -15.65 -11.17
C ASN A 64 5.49 -14.35 -10.72
N LEU A 65 5.13 -13.82 -9.54
CA LEU A 65 5.61 -12.55 -8.97
C LEU A 65 5.22 -11.27 -9.73
N VAL A 66 4.65 -11.39 -10.93
CA VAL A 66 4.34 -10.25 -11.81
C VAL A 66 2.84 -9.96 -11.82
N ASP A 67 2.03 -11.00 -12.03
CA ASP A 67 0.58 -10.89 -12.09
C ASP A 67 -0.01 -11.14 -10.71
N TRP A 68 -0.69 -10.14 -10.15
CA TRP A 68 -1.22 -10.18 -8.79
C TRP A 68 -2.74 -10.07 -8.78
N THR A 69 -3.39 -10.96 -8.03
CA THR A 69 -4.84 -10.94 -7.78
C THR A 69 -5.10 -10.55 -6.33
N HIS A 70 -6.01 -9.61 -6.09
CA HIS A 70 -6.44 -9.24 -4.73
C HIS A 70 -7.42 -10.30 -4.18
N VAL A 71 -6.94 -11.20 -3.33
CA VAL A 71 -7.69 -12.38 -2.86
C VAL A 71 -8.45 -12.17 -1.55
N GLY A 72 -8.13 -11.14 -0.78
CA GLY A 72 -8.86 -10.80 0.43
C GLY A 72 -8.10 -9.83 1.32
N HIS A 73 -8.48 -9.77 2.59
CA HIS A 73 -7.87 -8.89 3.59
C HIS A 73 -7.55 -9.65 4.87
N GLY A 74 -6.42 -9.35 5.51
CA GLY A 74 -6.00 -9.97 6.76
C GLY A 74 -6.88 -9.58 7.95
N LEU A 75 -7.40 -8.34 7.95
CA LEU A 75 -8.24 -7.77 9.01
C LEU A 75 -9.59 -7.34 8.43
N ASN A 76 -10.54 -8.27 8.36
CA ASN A 76 -11.81 -8.06 7.64
C ASN A 76 -13.06 -8.11 8.53
N ARG A 77 -12.89 -8.11 9.85
CA ARG A 77 -14.00 -8.07 10.81
C ARG A 77 -13.82 -6.91 11.78
N PRO A 78 -14.90 -6.22 12.19
CA PRO A 78 -14.83 -5.18 13.24
C PRO A 78 -14.20 -5.67 14.54
N SER A 79 -14.39 -6.96 14.90
CA SER A 79 -13.76 -7.56 16.09
C SER A 79 -12.24 -7.72 15.97
N GLN A 80 -11.69 -7.69 14.75
CA GLN A 80 -10.24 -7.72 14.51
C GLN A 80 -9.65 -6.32 14.42
N LEU A 81 -10.41 -5.33 13.94
CA LEU A 81 -9.89 -4.01 13.62
C LEU A 81 -10.94 -2.93 13.88
N ALA A 82 -10.71 -2.11 14.91
CA ALA A 82 -11.61 -1.06 15.37
C ALA A 82 -11.00 0.35 15.21
N LEU A 83 -11.19 0.96 14.05
CA LEU A 83 -10.60 2.24 13.61
C LEU A 83 -11.43 3.49 13.99
N PHE A 84 -12.24 3.40 15.04
CA PHE A 84 -13.13 4.50 15.46
C PHE A 84 -12.33 5.74 15.85
N GLY A 85 -12.62 6.88 15.20
CA GLY A 85 -11.93 8.15 15.45
C GLY A 85 -10.45 8.19 15.05
N THR A 86 -9.94 7.18 14.33
CA THR A 86 -8.53 7.11 13.92
C THR A 86 -8.18 8.26 12.97
N PRO A 87 -7.19 9.11 13.27
CA PRO A 87 -6.78 10.20 12.36
C PRO A 87 -6.28 9.68 11.00
N SER A 88 -6.32 10.53 9.97
CA SER A 88 -5.60 10.24 8.72
C SER A 88 -4.11 9.99 8.96
N ASP A 89 -3.52 9.09 8.18
CA ASP A 89 -2.15 8.57 8.31
C ASP A 89 -1.87 7.77 9.61
N ALA A 90 -2.90 7.46 10.39
CA ALA A 90 -2.82 6.58 11.56
C ALA A 90 -3.41 5.19 11.26
N GLY A 91 -3.81 4.43 12.27
CA GLY A 91 -4.41 3.11 12.05
C GLY A 91 -3.37 2.04 11.73
N VAL A 92 -3.62 1.23 10.70
CA VAL A 92 -2.88 -0.01 10.41
C VAL A 92 -1.63 0.23 9.56
N TRP A 93 -0.46 0.17 10.18
CA TRP A 93 0.83 0.45 9.55
C TRP A 93 1.46 -0.82 8.93
N ALA A 94 2.74 -0.75 8.56
CA ALA A 94 3.47 -1.80 7.84
C ALA A 94 3.20 -3.22 8.39
N PRO A 95 2.73 -4.16 7.53
CA PRO A 95 2.57 -5.55 7.92
C PRO A 95 3.87 -6.35 7.83
N SER A 96 3.84 -7.56 8.40
CA SER A 96 4.65 -8.64 7.88
C SER A 96 3.93 -9.98 7.87
N LEU A 97 4.06 -10.71 6.75
CA LEU A 97 3.33 -11.95 6.47
C LEU A 97 4.31 -13.13 6.41
N ARG A 98 4.13 -14.13 7.27
CA ARG A 98 5.00 -15.30 7.39
C ARG A 98 4.19 -16.60 7.43
N TYR A 99 4.84 -17.71 7.13
CA TYR A 99 4.23 -19.05 7.16
C TYR A 99 5.12 -20.01 7.93
N HIS A 100 4.51 -20.78 8.83
CA HIS A 100 5.17 -21.85 9.54
C HIS A 100 4.18 -22.97 9.87
N ASP A 101 4.58 -24.21 9.62
CA ASP A 101 3.85 -25.42 10.01
C ASP A 101 2.34 -25.38 9.73
N GLY A 102 1.95 -25.15 8.47
CA GLY A 102 0.54 -25.09 8.08
C GLY A 102 -0.16 -23.76 8.35
N THR A 103 0.47 -22.84 9.09
CA THR A 103 -0.17 -21.62 9.59
C THR A 103 0.41 -20.36 8.96
N TYR A 104 -0.46 -19.47 8.52
CA TYR A 104 -0.11 -18.11 8.09
C TYR A 104 -0.22 -17.14 9.25
N TYR A 105 0.71 -16.20 9.31
CA TYR A 105 0.81 -15.23 10.38
C TYR A 105 1.04 -13.85 9.83
N LEU A 106 0.29 -12.88 10.36
CA LEU A 106 0.32 -11.50 9.92
C LEU A 106 0.51 -10.60 11.14
N THR A 107 1.64 -9.91 11.19
CA THR A 107 1.85 -8.80 12.14
C THR A 107 1.55 -7.48 11.53
N SER A 108 1.20 -6.52 12.39
CA SER A 108 1.33 -5.10 12.11
C SER A 108 1.36 -4.30 13.42
N THR A 109 1.57 -3.00 13.29
CA THR A 109 1.38 -2.01 14.36
C THR A 109 0.16 -1.15 14.05
N THR A 110 -0.67 -0.91 15.05
CA THR A 110 -1.76 0.05 14.99
C THR A 110 -1.42 1.33 15.73
N ARG A 111 -1.63 2.51 15.12
CA ARG A 111 -1.35 3.82 15.73
C ARG A 111 -2.64 4.60 16.00
N TYR A 112 -2.74 5.21 17.18
CA TYR A 112 -3.89 6.05 17.61
C TYR A 112 -5.26 5.35 17.48
N MET A 113 -5.33 4.12 17.98
CA MET A 113 -6.55 3.32 18.04
C MET A 113 -6.86 2.96 19.49
N TYR A 114 -8.14 2.84 19.84
CA TYR A 114 -8.60 2.38 21.17
C TYR A 114 -8.41 0.87 21.39
N THR A 115 -7.94 0.14 20.37
CA THR A 115 -7.64 -1.29 20.44
C THR A 115 -6.17 -1.55 20.15
N PHE A 116 -5.48 -2.23 21.05
CA PHE A 116 -4.24 -2.96 20.72
C PHE A 116 -4.64 -4.15 19.85
N VAL A 117 -4.39 -4.09 18.56
CA VAL A 117 -4.53 -5.26 17.70
C VAL A 117 -3.14 -5.84 17.48
N LEU A 118 -2.74 -6.75 18.37
CA LEU A 118 -1.73 -7.76 18.09
C LEU A 118 -2.44 -8.92 17.37
N TYR A 119 -2.25 -9.03 16.06
CA TYR A 119 -2.25 -10.35 15.41
C TYR A 119 -0.79 -10.65 15.03
N HIS A 120 -0.42 -11.92 15.15
CA HIS A 120 0.93 -12.31 15.59
C HIS A 120 2.04 -12.25 14.52
N SER A 121 3.25 -12.20 15.08
CA SER A 121 4.56 -11.63 14.69
C SER A 121 5.27 -12.02 13.40
N ASN A 122 6.15 -11.12 12.98
CA ASN A 122 7.32 -11.37 12.16
C ASN A 122 8.18 -12.38 12.93
N TYR A 123 8.43 -13.56 12.38
CA TYR A 123 9.13 -14.63 13.11
C TYR A 123 10.44 -15.00 12.46
N VAL A 124 11.44 -15.18 13.32
CA VAL A 124 12.67 -15.90 12.99
C VAL A 124 12.68 -17.17 13.81
N LEU A 125 12.88 -18.31 13.14
CA LEU A 125 13.01 -19.63 13.77
C LEU A 125 14.48 -20.02 13.81
N ASN A 126 15.01 -20.38 14.98
CA ASN A 126 16.33 -21.00 15.11
C ASN A 126 16.22 -22.41 15.71
N LYS A 127 17.18 -23.27 15.34
CA LYS A 127 17.29 -24.70 15.64
C LYS A 127 17.04 -24.97 17.13
N LEU A 128 15.92 -25.66 17.38
CA LEU A 128 15.31 -26.08 18.65
C LEU A 128 14.15 -25.19 19.18
N PHE A 129 13.62 -24.30 18.33
CA PHE A 129 12.35 -23.52 18.42
C PHE A 129 12.33 -22.33 19.38
N GLN A 130 13.15 -21.31 19.09
CA GLN A 130 12.94 -19.96 19.61
C GLN A 130 12.37 -19.06 18.52
N VAL A 131 11.40 -18.22 18.90
CA VAL A 131 10.67 -17.34 18.00
C VAL A 131 10.86 -15.91 18.49
N TYR A 132 11.18 -15.01 17.57
CA TYR A 132 11.49 -13.61 17.88
C TYR A 132 10.54 -12.67 17.15
N LEU A 133 10.01 -11.67 17.86
CA LEU A 133 9.39 -10.48 17.26
C LEU A 133 10.47 -9.40 17.12
N THR A 134 10.61 -8.83 15.92
CA THR A 134 11.56 -7.74 15.63
C THR A 134 10.78 -6.54 15.07
N TRP A 135 11.00 -5.34 15.61
CA TRP A 135 10.22 -4.15 15.25
C TRP A 135 11.04 -2.86 15.40
N SER A 136 10.53 -1.77 14.82
CA SER A 136 11.06 -0.42 15.04
C SER A 136 10.38 0.23 16.24
N GLY A 137 11.16 0.79 17.16
CA GLY A 137 10.66 1.48 18.35
C GLY A 137 11.34 2.82 18.55
N ILE A 138 10.65 3.74 19.25
CA ILE A 138 11.20 5.03 19.66
C ILE A 138 11.68 4.99 21.10
N ASN A 139 12.75 5.72 21.40
CA ASN A 139 13.24 5.90 22.76
C ASN A 139 12.21 6.61 23.66
N ASN A 140 11.60 7.69 23.16
CA ASN A 140 10.57 8.49 23.80
C ASN A 140 9.84 9.37 22.77
N ASN A 141 8.75 10.04 23.19
CA ASN A 141 7.94 10.88 22.30
C ASN A 141 8.51 12.31 22.08
N GLN A 142 9.59 12.68 22.76
CA GLN A 142 10.22 14.00 22.67
C GLN A 142 11.33 13.96 21.60
N ASP A 143 12.34 13.13 21.80
CA ASP A 143 13.50 13.01 20.92
C ASP A 143 13.18 12.20 19.66
N LYS A 144 12.28 11.21 19.78
CA LYS A 144 11.85 10.34 18.67
C LYS A 144 13.04 9.71 17.95
N ILE A 145 14.02 9.23 18.71
CA ILE A 145 15.16 8.47 18.19
C ILE A 145 14.71 7.01 18.06
N TYR A 146 14.90 6.45 16.88
CA TYR A 146 14.44 5.10 16.55
C TYR A 146 15.56 4.08 16.64
N SER A 147 15.20 2.86 17.00
CA SER A 147 16.08 1.68 17.01
C SER A 147 15.29 0.43 16.64
N ILE A 148 16.00 -0.63 16.25
CA ILE A 148 15.42 -1.95 16.03
C ILE A 148 15.46 -2.74 17.34
N TYR A 149 14.29 -3.15 17.79
CA TYR A 149 14.07 -3.93 18.99
C TYR A 149 13.75 -5.38 18.65
N GLN A 150 14.09 -6.28 19.57
CA GLN A 150 13.76 -7.70 19.48
C GLN A 150 13.38 -8.27 20.85
N SER A 151 12.40 -9.18 20.87
CA SER A 151 12.06 -10.01 22.03
C SER A 151 11.74 -11.43 21.59
N LYS A 152 11.96 -12.41 22.47
CA LYS A 152 11.40 -13.75 22.27
C LYS A 152 9.93 -13.74 22.61
N ILE A 153 9.17 -14.57 21.92
CA ILE A 153 7.73 -14.68 22.12
C ILE A 153 7.30 -16.15 22.12
N ASP A 154 6.14 -16.37 22.72
CA ASP A 154 5.39 -17.61 22.59
C ASP A 154 4.43 -17.50 21.40
N LEU A 155 4.48 -18.46 20.47
CA LEU A 155 3.70 -18.41 19.22
C LEU A 155 2.21 -18.59 19.44
N GLU A 156 1.83 -19.41 20.42
CA GLU A 156 0.44 -19.77 20.69
C GLU A 156 -0.31 -18.60 21.35
N THR A 157 0.34 -17.96 22.32
CA THR A 157 -0.27 -16.88 23.11
C THR A 157 0.07 -15.48 22.58
N GLY A 158 1.19 -15.31 21.88
CA GLY A 158 1.76 -14.01 21.49
C GLY A 158 2.47 -13.28 22.62
N THR A 159 2.61 -13.90 23.79
CA THR A 159 3.24 -13.27 24.96
C THR A 159 4.74 -13.10 24.74
N SER A 160 5.28 -11.94 25.13
CA SER A 160 6.73 -11.76 25.18
C SER A 160 7.35 -12.58 26.32
N LEU A 161 8.30 -13.44 25.97
CA LEU A 161 9.04 -14.31 26.89
C LEU A 161 10.31 -13.65 27.44
N THR A 162 10.77 -12.58 26.81
CA THR A 162 11.92 -11.79 27.27
C THR A 162 11.63 -10.29 27.18
N PRO A 163 12.32 -9.45 27.97
CA PRO A 163 12.29 -8.00 27.75
C PRO A 163 12.75 -7.65 26.33
N ALA A 164 12.20 -6.57 25.78
CA ALA A 164 12.66 -6.00 24.52
C ALA A 164 14.13 -5.54 24.64
N GLN A 165 14.94 -5.88 23.64
CA GLN A 165 16.35 -5.49 23.55
C GLN A 165 16.58 -4.73 22.25
N ILE A 166 17.38 -3.67 22.31
CA ILE A 166 17.86 -3.02 21.09
C ILE A 166 18.91 -3.92 20.46
N ILE A 167 18.72 -4.27 19.19
CA ILE A 167 19.66 -5.10 18.42
C ILE A 167 20.40 -4.31 17.35
N PHE A 168 19.88 -3.15 16.91
CA PHE A 168 20.51 -2.33 15.88
C PHE A 168 19.98 -0.88 15.89
N ASN A 169 20.84 0.10 15.57
CA ASN A 169 20.49 1.54 15.58
C ASN A 169 20.41 2.17 14.17
N GLY A 170 20.56 1.37 13.10
CA GLY A 170 20.70 1.88 11.74
C GLY A 170 22.15 2.12 11.34
N THR A 171 22.36 2.52 10.09
CA THR A 171 23.68 2.89 9.55
C THR A 171 23.90 4.41 9.48
N LEU A 172 22.81 5.18 9.54
CA LEU A 172 22.83 6.64 9.60
C LEU A 172 23.21 7.15 11.01
N PRO A 173 23.59 8.45 11.16
CA PRO A 173 23.78 9.06 12.48
C PRO A 173 22.56 8.82 13.38
N HIS A 174 22.77 8.38 14.62
CA HIS A 174 21.69 7.94 15.49
C HIS A 174 20.90 9.13 16.08
N ASP A 175 20.04 9.71 15.26
CA ASP A 175 19.17 10.84 15.56
C ASP A 175 17.72 10.60 15.08
N SER A 176 16.87 11.61 15.19
CA SER A 176 15.44 11.53 14.84
C SER A 176 15.16 11.47 13.33
N ALA A 177 16.15 11.78 12.49
CA ALA A 177 16.06 11.71 11.04
C ALA A 177 16.46 10.32 10.50
N ALA A 178 17.30 9.57 11.21
CA ALA A 178 17.73 8.24 10.79
C ALA A 178 16.59 7.24 10.65
N ARG A 179 15.65 7.19 11.60
CA ARG A 179 14.43 6.36 11.54
C ARG A 179 14.64 4.92 11.00
N PRO A 180 15.54 4.10 11.57
CA PRO A 180 15.60 2.68 11.22
C PRO A 180 14.25 1.99 11.44
N GLU A 181 13.70 1.40 10.38
CA GLU A 181 12.36 0.81 10.35
C GLU A 181 12.28 -0.44 9.46
N GLY A 182 11.09 -1.04 9.36
CA GLY A 182 10.83 -2.21 8.50
C GLY A 182 11.81 -3.39 8.67
N PRO A 183 12.16 -3.83 9.90
CA PRO A 183 13.16 -4.88 10.06
C PRO A 183 12.64 -6.25 9.62
N HIS A 184 13.41 -6.91 8.75
CA HIS A 184 13.24 -8.31 8.40
C HIS A 184 14.55 -9.06 8.66
N ILE A 185 14.42 -10.24 9.29
CA ILE A 185 15.57 -11.12 9.51
C ILE A 185 15.41 -12.39 8.68
N TYR A 186 16.45 -12.70 7.91
CA TYR A 186 16.56 -13.93 7.14
C TYR A 186 17.68 -14.79 7.69
N HIS A 187 17.52 -16.10 7.64
CA HIS A 187 18.59 -17.04 7.93
C HIS A 187 18.92 -17.84 6.68
N ILE A 188 20.03 -17.49 6.03
CA ILE A 188 20.43 -17.99 4.71
C ILE A 188 21.86 -18.52 4.84
N ASN A 189 22.06 -19.79 4.49
CA ASN A 189 23.38 -20.45 4.52
C ASN A 189 24.15 -20.23 5.85
N SER A 190 23.49 -20.50 6.98
CA SER A 190 24.04 -20.32 8.34
C SER A 190 24.40 -18.89 8.73
N THR A 191 23.90 -17.90 7.99
CA THR A 191 24.11 -16.47 8.24
C THR A 191 22.77 -15.80 8.46
N TYR A 192 22.66 -15.01 9.52
CA TYR A 192 21.53 -14.11 9.75
C TYR A 192 21.75 -12.82 8.98
N TYR A 193 20.73 -12.33 8.29
CA TYR A 193 20.71 -11.04 7.64
C TYR A 193 19.61 -10.19 8.26
N LEU A 194 19.93 -8.97 8.67
CA LEU A 194 18.97 -7.95 9.08
C LEU A 194 18.81 -6.96 7.93
N LEU A 195 17.65 -6.92 7.31
CA LEU A 195 17.26 -5.92 6.32
C LEU A 195 16.40 -4.88 7.02
N ILE A 196 16.69 -3.60 6.83
CA ILE A 196 15.90 -2.48 7.35
C ILE A 196 15.68 -1.44 6.26
N ALA A 197 14.76 -0.53 6.53
CA ALA A 197 14.72 0.79 5.91
C ALA A 197 15.24 1.86 6.87
N GLU A 198 15.72 2.98 6.34
CA GLU A 198 16.09 4.16 7.14
C GLU A 198 16.06 5.43 6.28
N GLY A 199 16.24 6.59 6.92
CA GLY A 199 16.13 7.92 6.32
C GLY A 199 14.71 8.48 6.25
N GLY A 200 13.75 7.85 6.94
CA GLY A 200 12.32 8.16 6.83
C GLY A 200 11.73 7.74 5.48
N THR A 201 10.50 8.16 5.17
CA THR A 201 9.75 7.69 3.98
C THR A 201 9.73 8.68 2.81
N GLY A 202 10.58 9.71 2.86
CA GLY A 202 10.72 10.73 1.80
C GLY A 202 11.93 10.49 0.90
N ILE A 203 12.51 11.57 0.36
CA ILE A 203 13.64 11.52 -0.60
C ILE A 203 14.83 10.75 -0.04
N THR A 204 15.07 10.82 1.27
CA THR A 204 16.19 10.15 1.95
C THR A 204 15.94 8.68 2.26
N HIS A 205 14.74 8.15 1.97
CA HIS A 205 14.36 6.76 2.21
C HIS A 205 15.28 5.80 1.46
N ARG A 206 15.78 4.78 2.16
CA ARG A 206 16.69 3.77 1.61
C ARG A 206 16.52 2.44 2.34
N SER A 207 16.95 1.35 1.71
CA SER A 207 17.11 0.05 2.40
C SER A 207 18.58 -0.24 2.68
N THR A 208 18.87 -0.76 3.87
CA THR A 208 20.21 -1.23 4.27
C THR A 208 20.15 -2.63 4.83
N ILE A 209 21.22 -3.40 4.63
CA ILE A 209 21.30 -4.77 5.12
C ILE A 209 22.60 -5.01 5.88
N GLN A 210 22.51 -5.84 6.91
CA GLN A 210 23.60 -6.25 7.77
C GLN A 210 23.56 -7.76 7.95
N ARG A 211 24.66 -8.37 8.41
CA ARG A 211 24.71 -9.82 8.66
C ARG A 211 25.39 -10.19 9.98
N SER A 212 25.07 -11.37 10.49
CA SER A 212 25.71 -11.97 11.66
C SER A 212 25.79 -13.48 11.48
N THR A 213 26.94 -14.08 11.81
CA THR A 213 27.12 -15.54 11.79
C THR A 213 26.88 -16.18 13.16
N THR A 214 26.60 -15.38 14.19
CA THR A 214 26.53 -15.84 15.58
C THR A 214 25.10 -15.88 16.12
N SER A 215 24.28 -14.87 15.83
CA SER A 215 22.95 -14.74 16.46
C SER A 215 22.00 -13.85 15.63
N PRO A 216 20.67 -14.09 15.70
CA PRO A 216 19.65 -13.19 15.13
C PRO A 216 19.52 -11.84 15.86
N ALA A 217 20.32 -11.60 16.90
CA ALA A 217 20.42 -10.33 17.61
C ALA A 217 21.75 -9.59 17.33
N GLY A 218 22.59 -10.12 16.44
CA GLY A 218 23.93 -9.59 16.16
C GLY A 218 25.04 -10.18 17.06
N PRO A 219 26.24 -9.57 17.08
CA PRO A 219 26.57 -8.28 16.48
C PRO A 219 26.45 -8.30 14.95
N TRP A 220 26.13 -7.13 14.39
CA TRP A 220 25.86 -6.96 12.96
C TRP A 220 27.06 -6.36 12.24
N GLU A 221 27.52 -7.04 11.19
CA GLU A 221 28.43 -6.51 10.18
C GLU A 221 27.60 -5.80 9.10
N ASN A 222 27.89 -4.52 8.83
CA ASN A 222 27.19 -3.77 7.78
C ASN A 222 27.63 -4.23 6.38
N ASN A 223 26.70 -4.32 5.43
CA ASN A 223 27.05 -4.47 4.03
C ASN A 223 27.89 -3.25 3.59
N PRO A 224 29.11 -3.43 3.05
CA PRO A 224 29.96 -2.33 2.61
C PRO A 224 29.35 -1.51 1.44
N ASN A 225 28.37 -2.08 0.73
CA ASN A 225 27.66 -1.42 -0.37
C ASN A 225 26.33 -0.79 0.07
N ASN A 226 26.09 -0.62 1.38
CA ASN A 226 24.92 0.11 1.84
C ASN A 226 24.97 1.59 1.38
N PRO A 227 23.81 2.20 1.04
CA PRO A 227 22.49 1.56 0.97
C PRO A 227 22.33 0.64 -0.25
N ILE A 228 21.67 -0.50 -0.05
CA ILE A 228 21.48 -1.51 -1.11
C ILE A 228 20.33 -1.14 -2.07
N LEU A 229 19.44 -0.23 -1.67
CA LEU A 229 18.41 0.36 -2.51
C LEU A 229 18.22 1.83 -2.12
N TYR A 230 18.45 2.74 -3.07
CA TYR A 230 18.34 4.18 -2.85
C TYR A 230 18.20 4.95 -4.17
N ASN A 231 17.03 5.52 -4.43
CA ASN A 231 16.81 6.39 -5.59
C ASN A 231 17.14 7.87 -5.30
N GLY A 232 17.15 8.30 -4.03
CA GLY A 232 17.32 9.70 -3.65
C GLY A 232 18.69 10.32 -3.98
N ALA A 233 19.63 9.54 -4.52
CA ALA A 233 20.87 10.07 -5.10
C ALA A 233 20.62 10.84 -6.40
N ASN A 234 19.55 10.53 -7.13
CA ASN A 234 19.13 11.26 -8.32
C ASN A 234 17.61 11.54 -8.25
N THR A 235 17.25 12.76 -7.89
CA THR A 235 15.85 13.20 -7.79
C THR A 235 15.14 13.34 -9.14
N SER A 236 15.87 13.26 -10.26
CA SER A 236 15.28 13.30 -11.60
C SER A 236 14.54 12.01 -11.97
N LEU A 237 14.89 10.88 -11.33
CA LEU A 237 14.31 9.56 -11.63
C LEU A 237 12.78 9.54 -11.49
N SER A 238 12.13 8.74 -12.33
CA SER A 238 10.68 8.58 -12.37
C SER A 238 10.08 7.91 -11.12
N VAL A 239 10.93 7.20 -10.36
CA VAL A 239 10.58 6.55 -9.08
C VAL A 239 11.44 7.16 -7.98
N GLN A 240 10.81 7.50 -6.86
CA GLN A 240 11.48 8.09 -5.69
C GLN A 240 11.04 7.39 -4.39
N ASN A 241 11.60 7.85 -3.26
CA ASN A 241 11.29 7.40 -1.90
C ASN A 241 11.38 5.88 -1.72
N THR A 242 12.33 5.24 -2.42
CA THR A 242 12.46 3.77 -2.46
C THR A 242 13.01 3.21 -1.17
N GLY A 243 12.30 2.25 -0.57
CA GLY A 243 12.77 1.58 0.63
C GLY A 243 11.76 0.56 1.15
N HIS A 244 11.85 0.22 2.43
CA HIS A 244 10.96 -0.74 3.09
C HIS A 244 10.85 -2.06 2.31
N ALA A 245 12.00 -2.66 2.01
CA ALA A 245 12.07 -3.83 1.15
C ALA A 245 11.89 -5.15 1.92
N ASP A 246 11.34 -6.17 1.25
CA ASP A 246 11.28 -7.56 1.70
C ASP A 246 11.75 -8.47 0.55
N ILE A 247 12.41 -9.59 0.83
CA ILE A 247 12.97 -10.49 -0.19
C ILE A 247 12.44 -11.91 -0.08
N VAL A 248 12.38 -12.60 -1.22
CA VAL A 248 11.91 -13.98 -1.32
C VAL A 248 12.77 -14.77 -2.31
N GLN A 249 13.02 -16.04 -1.99
CA GLN A 249 13.55 -16.99 -2.95
C GLN A 249 12.39 -17.60 -3.75
N ALA A 250 12.41 -17.43 -5.06
CA ALA A 250 11.47 -18.03 -5.99
C ALA A 250 11.66 -19.55 -6.09
N ILE A 251 10.67 -20.22 -6.69
CA ILE A 251 10.66 -21.68 -6.83
C ILE A 251 11.80 -22.23 -7.70
N ASP A 252 12.28 -21.44 -8.65
CA ASP A 252 13.43 -21.77 -9.51
C ASP A 252 14.78 -21.52 -8.82
N GLY A 253 14.78 -21.05 -7.57
CA GLY A 253 15.96 -20.73 -6.78
C GLY A 253 16.49 -19.31 -6.97
N SER A 254 15.95 -18.55 -7.92
CA SER A 254 16.27 -17.12 -8.09
C SER A 254 15.76 -16.30 -6.89
N TRP A 255 16.39 -15.15 -6.65
CA TRP A 255 15.98 -14.24 -5.57
C TRP A 255 15.36 -12.98 -6.13
N TRP A 256 14.28 -12.54 -5.48
CA TRP A 256 13.53 -11.35 -5.84
C TRP A 256 13.27 -10.52 -4.59
N GLY A 257 13.07 -9.23 -4.78
CA GLY A 257 12.68 -8.31 -3.72
C GLY A 257 11.51 -7.45 -4.14
N VAL A 258 10.71 -7.08 -3.15
CA VAL A 258 9.70 -6.03 -3.26
C VAL A 258 10.11 -4.85 -2.41
N ALA A 259 9.73 -3.64 -2.81
CA ALA A 259 9.93 -2.42 -2.04
C ALA A 259 8.81 -1.44 -2.34
N LEU A 260 8.58 -0.50 -1.42
CA LEU A 260 7.73 0.64 -1.74
C LEU A 260 8.51 1.71 -2.52
N GLY A 261 7.78 2.53 -3.26
CA GLY A 261 8.28 3.75 -3.89
C GLY A 261 7.13 4.64 -4.31
N VAL A 262 7.42 5.83 -4.84
CA VAL A 262 6.41 6.75 -5.37
C VAL A 262 6.73 7.11 -6.81
N ARG A 263 5.72 7.52 -7.58
CA ARG A 263 5.87 8.12 -8.91
C ARG A 263 5.43 9.60 -8.86
N PRO A 264 6.33 10.52 -8.45
CA PRO A 264 5.97 11.93 -8.29
C PRO A 264 5.53 12.58 -9.61
N GLN A 265 4.60 13.53 -9.53
CA GLN A 265 4.10 14.29 -10.68
C GLN A 265 4.76 15.67 -10.77
N GLY A 266 5.05 16.13 -11.99
CA GLY A 266 5.68 17.43 -12.25
C GLY A 266 6.90 17.29 -13.17
N ALA A 267 7.29 18.40 -13.80
CA ALA A 267 8.51 18.46 -14.59
C ALA A 267 9.75 18.38 -13.67
N GLU A 268 10.91 18.03 -14.22
CA GLU A 268 12.14 17.85 -13.41
C GLU A 268 12.56 19.15 -12.69
N ASP A 269 12.19 20.31 -13.24
CA ASP A 269 12.43 21.65 -12.74
C ASP A 269 11.31 22.20 -11.84
N ASP A 270 10.26 21.42 -11.55
CA ASP A 270 9.19 21.81 -10.63
C ASP A 270 9.62 21.55 -9.18
N ASP A 271 9.86 22.63 -8.41
CA ASP A 271 10.22 22.60 -6.98
C ASP A 271 9.26 21.77 -6.12
N LEU A 272 8.00 21.61 -6.55
CA LEU A 272 6.97 20.83 -5.85
C LEU A 272 6.83 19.41 -6.38
N ARG A 273 7.59 18.98 -7.39
CA ARG A 273 7.45 17.64 -8.00
C ARG A 273 7.42 16.53 -6.95
N LEU A 274 8.38 16.55 -6.04
CA LEU A 274 8.56 15.54 -4.98
C LEU A 274 7.53 15.67 -3.84
N SER A 275 6.66 16.67 -3.87
CA SER A 275 5.51 16.80 -2.96
C SER A 275 4.20 16.30 -3.57
N ARG A 276 4.19 15.99 -4.88
CA ARG A 276 2.99 15.56 -5.62
C ARG A 276 2.98 14.06 -5.87
N GLU A 277 2.70 13.31 -4.81
CA GLU A 277 2.68 11.84 -4.79
C GLU A 277 1.23 11.32 -4.79
N GLN A 278 0.41 11.75 -5.76
CA GLN A 278 -1.05 11.55 -5.77
C GLN A 278 -1.49 10.08 -5.61
N LEU A 279 -0.75 9.14 -6.20
CA LEU A 279 -1.09 7.71 -6.16
C LEU A 279 -0.71 7.06 -4.82
N GLY A 280 -0.06 7.79 -3.91
CA GLY A 280 0.56 7.26 -2.72
C GLY A 280 1.80 6.41 -3.02
N ARG A 281 2.25 5.68 -2.00
CA ARG A 281 3.35 4.71 -2.10
C ARG A 281 2.84 3.42 -2.74
N GLU A 282 3.52 2.96 -3.77
CA GLU A 282 3.18 1.81 -4.62
C GLU A 282 4.22 0.68 -4.40
N THR A 283 3.91 -0.55 -4.82
CA THR A 283 4.83 -1.70 -4.67
C THR A 283 5.59 -2.01 -5.96
N PHE A 284 6.91 -2.10 -5.86
CA PHE A 284 7.85 -2.38 -6.94
C PHE A 284 8.50 -3.75 -6.76
N LEU A 285 8.80 -4.44 -7.86
CA LEU A 285 9.53 -5.71 -7.90
C LEU A 285 10.92 -5.50 -8.52
N PHE A 286 11.94 -6.19 -8.01
CA PHE A 286 13.29 -6.19 -8.57
C PHE A 286 14.02 -7.52 -8.35
N PRO A 287 14.99 -7.87 -9.23
CA PRO A 287 15.81 -9.04 -9.03
C PRO A 287 16.85 -8.82 -7.92
N VAL A 288 17.20 -9.89 -7.22
CA VAL A 288 18.25 -9.91 -6.20
C VAL A 288 19.30 -10.95 -6.59
N LYS A 289 20.57 -10.52 -6.64
CA LYS A 289 21.71 -11.41 -6.88
C LYS A 289 22.57 -11.51 -5.63
N TRP A 290 23.20 -12.65 -5.40
CA TRP A 290 24.14 -12.82 -4.29
C TRP A 290 25.58 -12.76 -4.82
N VAL A 291 26.37 -11.84 -4.27
CA VAL A 291 27.79 -11.64 -4.61
C VAL A 291 28.57 -11.57 -3.31
N ASP A 292 29.58 -12.42 -3.14
CA ASP A 292 30.43 -12.46 -1.94
C ASP A 292 29.65 -12.56 -0.60
N GLY A 293 28.52 -13.27 -0.63
CA GLY A 293 27.65 -13.45 0.53
C GLY A 293 26.78 -12.23 0.87
N TRP A 294 26.65 -11.26 -0.03
CA TRP A 294 25.75 -10.11 0.10
C TRP A 294 24.71 -10.07 -1.01
N PRO A 295 23.46 -9.68 -0.73
CA PRO A 295 22.49 -9.42 -1.77
C PRO A 295 22.76 -8.08 -2.45
N VAL A 296 22.61 -8.06 -3.77
CA VAL A 296 22.69 -6.91 -4.65
C VAL A 296 21.32 -6.71 -5.27
N PHE A 297 20.61 -5.67 -4.85
CA PHE A 297 19.27 -5.36 -5.33
C PHE A 297 19.36 -4.68 -6.70
N ASN A 298 18.52 -5.12 -7.63
CA ASN A 298 18.39 -4.55 -8.97
C ASN A 298 19.74 -4.33 -9.71
N ASN A 299 20.70 -5.23 -9.52
CA ASN A 299 22.07 -5.10 -10.06
C ASN A 299 22.80 -3.81 -9.63
N GLY A 300 22.49 -3.26 -8.46
CA GLY A 300 23.07 -2.02 -7.94
C GLY A 300 22.52 -0.75 -8.61
N ARG A 301 21.42 -0.85 -9.39
CA ARG A 301 20.78 0.28 -10.07
C ARG A 301 19.54 0.76 -9.28
N PRO A 302 19.21 2.06 -9.36
CA PRO A 302 17.93 2.59 -8.87
C PRO A 302 16.73 1.84 -9.46
N LEU A 303 15.59 1.86 -8.76
CA LEU A 303 14.34 1.33 -9.31
C LEU A 303 13.76 2.30 -10.35
N GLU A 304 13.15 1.74 -11.39
CA GLU A 304 12.47 2.51 -12.43
C GLU A 304 11.08 1.92 -12.67
N ALA A 305 10.15 2.74 -13.17
CA ALA A 305 8.81 2.29 -13.56
C ALA A 305 8.84 1.35 -14.78
N HIS A 306 9.87 1.46 -15.61
CA HIS A 306 10.07 0.63 -16.79
C HIS A 306 11.32 -0.21 -16.60
N ILE A 307 11.19 -1.52 -16.77
CA ILE A 307 12.35 -2.41 -16.95
C ILE A 307 12.46 -2.59 -18.47
N GLU A 308 13.66 -2.42 -19.03
CA GLU A 308 13.97 -2.21 -20.46
C GLU A 308 13.45 -3.27 -21.46
N GLU A 309 12.70 -4.27 -21.03
CA GLU A 309 12.16 -5.33 -21.89
C GLU A 309 10.64 -5.23 -22.14
N ALA A 310 9.99 -4.15 -21.68
CA ALA A 310 8.53 -4.03 -21.68
C ALA A 310 7.88 -3.22 -22.84
N LYS A 311 7.39 -3.90 -23.89
CA LYS A 311 6.30 -3.41 -24.78
C LYS A 311 4.94 -3.26 -24.07
N LYS A 312 4.55 -2.03 -23.76
CA LYS A 312 3.20 -1.64 -23.27
C LYS A 312 2.05 -2.55 -23.80
N PRO A 313 1.36 -3.32 -22.94
CA PRO A 313 0.04 -3.82 -23.30
C PRO A 313 -0.90 -2.61 -23.38
N ASP A 314 -1.45 -2.34 -24.56
CA ASP A 314 -2.41 -1.24 -24.81
C ASP A 314 -3.82 -1.53 -24.28
N SER A 315 -4.04 -2.61 -23.53
CA SER A 315 -5.34 -2.82 -22.89
C SER A 315 -5.46 -1.88 -21.70
N GLU A 316 -6.20 -0.79 -21.86
CA GLU A 316 -6.75 -0.06 -20.73
C GLU A 316 -7.40 -1.08 -19.78
N SER A 317 -6.95 -1.12 -18.52
CA SER A 317 -7.56 -1.97 -17.51
C SER A 317 -8.93 -1.38 -17.17
N PHE A 318 -9.95 -1.81 -17.89
CA PHE A 318 -11.32 -1.40 -17.63
C PHE A 318 -11.86 -2.19 -16.45
N TYR A 319 -12.20 -1.49 -15.37
CA TYR A 319 -12.94 -2.07 -14.26
C TYR A 319 -14.39 -1.62 -14.30
N TYR A 320 -15.30 -2.58 -14.24
CA TYR A 320 -16.72 -2.34 -14.16
C TYR A 320 -17.35 -3.30 -13.17
N ASN A 321 -18.16 -2.78 -12.27
CA ASN A 321 -18.93 -3.56 -11.32
C ASN A 321 -20.42 -3.27 -11.52
N ASN A 322 -21.18 -4.31 -11.85
CA ASN A 322 -22.64 -4.23 -12.06
C ASN A 322 -23.44 -4.54 -10.79
N PHE A 323 -22.77 -4.72 -9.65
CA PHE A 323 -23.35 -4.98 -8.34
C PHE A 323 -24.33 -6.16 -8.29
N LYS A 324 -24.22 -7.13 -9.21
CA LYS A 324 -25.04 -8.37 -9.22
C LYS A 324 -24.51 -9.47 -8.31
N SER A 325 -23.31 -9.28 -7.74
CA SER A 325 -22.75 -10.16 -6.72
C SER A 325 -23.58 -10.10 -5.42
N HIS A 326 -23.42 -11.07 -4.54
CA HIS A 326 -23.99 -11.04 -3.19
C HIS A 326 -23.13 -10.23 -2.20
N THR A 327 -21.86 -9.96 -2.54
CA THR A 327 -20.92 -9.18 -1.72
C THR A 327 -20.15 -8.19 -2.57
N LEU A 328 -19.73 -7.09 -1.97
CA LEU A 328 -18.71 -6.22 -2.56
C LEU A 328 -17.43 -7.06 -2.81
N ASP A 329 -16.74 -6.80 -3.92
CA ASP A 329 -15.44 -7.41 -4.14
C ASP A 329 -14.36 -6.78 -3.25
N ASN A 330 -13.21 -7.43 -3.17
CA ASN A 330 -12.12 -7.05 -2.28
C ASN A 330 -11.52 -5.67 -2.57
N SER A 331 -11.79 -5.07 -3.74
CA SER A 331 -11.22 -3.77 -4.11
C SER A 331 -11.88 -2.57 -3.42
N PHE A 332 -13.01 -2.78 -2.75
CA PHE A 332 -13.71 -1.74 -2.00
C PHE A 332 -13.21 -1.61 -0.55
N TYR A 333 -13.18 -0.36 -0.09
CA TYR A 333 -12.78 0.05 1.25
C TYR A 333 -13.83 0.97 1.86
N PHE A 334 -13.82 1.06 3.17
CA PHE A 334 -14.56 1.99 3.99
C PHE A 334 -13.56 2.89 4.72
N LEU A 335 -13.96 4.12 4.99
CA LEU A 335 -13.21 4.98 5.90
C LEU A 335 -13.53 4.55 7.33
N ARG A 336 -12.52 4.06 8.04
CA ARG A 336 -12.60 3.48 9.39
C ARG A 336 -13.52 2.26 9.46
N THR A 337 -13.64 1.67 10.65
CA THR A 337 -14.50 0.52 10.89
C THR A 337 -15.96 0.96 10.96
N PRO A 338 -16.87 0.45 10.11
CA PRO A 338 -18.28 0.80 10.18
C PRO A 338 -18.93 0.36 11.50
N TYR A 339 -19.72 1.23 12.14
CA TYR A 339 -20.47 0.89 13.36
C TYR A 339 -21.63 -0.09 13.11
N ALA A 340 -22.23 -0.01 11.92
CA ALA A 340 -23.34 -0.83 11.49
C ALA A 340 -23.28 -0.98 9.96
N PRO A 341 -23.90 -2.04 9.40
CA PRO A 341 -24.06 -2.15 7.95
C PRO A 341 -24.83 -0.94 7.40
N PHE A 342 -24.23 -0.24 6.45
CA PHE A 342 -24.85 0.90 5.78
C PHE A 342 -24.99 0.70 4.26
N HIS A 343 -24.63 -0.46 3.72
CA HIS A 343 -24.75 -0.74 2.29
C HIS A 343 -25.41 -2.10 2.03
N ALA A 344 -26.00 -2.24 0.85
CA ALA A 344 -26.57 -3.48 0.36
C ALA A 344 -26.43 -3.58 -1.17
N LEU A 345 -26.26 -4.81 -1.68
CA LEU A 345 -26.34 -5.08 -3.11
C LEU A 345 -27.76 -5.53 -3.44
N LEU A 346 -28.46 -4.77 -4.27
CA LEU A 346 -29.85 -5.02 -4.62
C LEU A 346 -29.95 -6.02 -5.78
N PRO A 347 -31.01 -6.85 -5.84
CA PRO A 347 -31.25 -7.77 -6.96
C PRO A 347 -31.32 -7.09 -8.33
N SER A 348 -31.60 -5.78 -8.37
CA SER A 348 -31.57 -4.96 -9.59
C SER A 348 -30.17 -4.81 -10.21
N GLY A 349 -29.09 -5.09 -9.47
CA GLY A 349 -27.72 -4.77 -9.87
C GLY A 349 -27.32 -3.35 -9.48
N SER A 350 -27.73 -2.90 -8.29
CA SER A 350 -27.45 -1.57 -7.76
C SER A 350 -26.83 -1.67 -6.37
N LEU A 351 -25.90 -0.78 -6.06
CA LEU A 351 -25.38 -0.58 -4.71
C LEU A 351 -26.25 0.45 -3.98
N GLU A 352 -26.96 0.00 -2.95
CA GLU A 352 -27.66 0.89 -2.02
C GLU A 352 -26.68 1.35 -0.93
N ILE A 353 -26.63 2.66 -0.67
CA ILE A 353 -25.90 3.25 0.46
C ILE A 353 -26.91 4.01 1.33
N LYS A 354 -27.04 3.58 2.58
CA LYS A 354 -27.88 4.21 3.60
C LYS A 354 -27.08 5.34 4.27
N PRO A 355 -27.57 6.58 4.26
CA PRO A 355 -26.84 7.69 4.84
C PRO A 355 -26.75 7.55 6.36
N ASN A 356 -25.73 8.16 6.94
CA ASN A 356 -25.59 8.35 8.38
C ASN A 356 -25.33 9.84 8.68
N SER A 357 -25.13 10.19 9.95
CA SER A 357 -24.97 11.57 10.39
C SER A 357 -23.57 12.16 10.16
N TYR A 358 -22.64 11.39 9.60
CA TYR A 358 -21.24 11.78 9.44
C TYR A 358 -20.98 12.27 8.02
N ALA A 359 -20.41 13.47 7.90
CA ALA A 359 -19.86 13.96 6.65
C ALA A 359 -18.56 13.22 6.31
N ILE A 360 -18.17 13.19 5.04
CA ILE A 360 -16.96 12.48 4.61
C ILE A 360 -15.66 13.07 5.19
N GLY A 361 -15.69 14.34 5.61
CA GLY A 361 -14.57 15.02 6.28
C GLY A 361 -14.56 14.87 7.81
N ASP A 362 -15.59 14.25 8.40
CA ASP A 362 -15.58 13.98 9.83
C ASP A 362 -14.55 12.89 10.14
N ARG A 363 -13.85 13.04 11.28
CA ARG A 363 -12.95 12.00 11.80
C ARG A 363 -13.75 10.85 12.41
N ASP A 364 -14.60 10.23 11.62
CA ASP A 364 -15.45 9.10 11.99
C ASP A 364 -15.74 8.21 10.76
N SER A 365 -16.73 7.31 10.85
CA SER A 365 -17.09 6.39 9.75
C SER A 365 -18.31 6.89 8.95
N PRO A 366 -18.11 7.72 7.90
CA PRO A 366 -19.17 8.14 7.00
C PRO A 366 -19.72 6.97 6.18
N ALA A 367 -20.93 7.11 5.67
CA ALA A 367 -21.52 6.18 4.70
C ALA A 367 -20.83 6.31 3.33
N MET A 368 -19.58 5.85 3.25
CA MET A 368 -18.69 6.03 2.11
C MET A 368 -18.01 4.72 1.73
N ILE A 369 -17.97 4.45 0.43
CA ILE A 369 -17.28 3.28 -0.14
C ILE A 369 -16.26 3.79 -1.15
N LEU A 370 -15.01 3.36 -1.00
CA LEU A 370 -13.86 3.85 -1.73
C LEU A 370 -13.17 2.74 -2.51
N ARG A 371 -12.43 3.12 -3.54
CA ARG A 371 -11.52 2.26 -4.30
C ARG A 371 -10.25 3.05 -4.59
N LYS A 372 -9.11 2.37 -4.61
CA LYS A 372 -7.80 3.01 -4.86
C LYS A 372 -7.75 3.56 -6.29
N GLN A 373 -7.27 4.79 -6.44
CA GLN A 373 -6.79 5.30 -7.74
C GLN A 373 -5.48 4.58 -8.09
N THR A 374 -5.37 4.06 -9.30
CA THR A 374 -4.20 3.23 -9.70
C THR A 374 -3.41 3.83 -10.88
N SER A 375 -3.95 4.87 -11.50
CA SER A 375 -3.31 5.56 -12.63
C SER A 375 -3.46 7.07 -12.48
N HIS A 376 -2.45 7.83 -12.93
CA HIS A 376 -2.55 9.29 -13.06
C HIS A 376 -3.64 9.71 -14.04
N GLN A 377 -3.95 8.83 -15.00
CA GLN A 377 -5.05 9.01 -15.95
C GLN A 377 -6.06 7.90 -15.73
N GLU A 378 -7.16 8.25 -15.09
CA GLU A 378 -8.27 7.34 -14.76
C GLU A 378 -9.59 8.08 -14.95
N VAL A 379 -10.63 7.36 -15.37
CA VAL A 379 -12.01 7.85 -15.48
C VAL A 379 -12.85 7.04 -14.52
N PHE A 380 -13.56 7.73 -13.63
CA PHE A 380 -14.53 7.14 -12.72
C PHE A 380 -15.93 7.65 -13.08
N GLU A 381 -16.85 6.71 -13.27
CA GLU A 381 -18.25 7.00 -13.62
C GLU A 381 -19.18 6.19 -12.72
N THR A 382 -20.32 6.77 -12.35
CA THR A 382 -21.41 6.08 -11.67
C THR A 382 -22.74 6.70 -12.06
N GLU A 383 -23.82 5.92 -11.94
CA GLU A 383 -25.19 6.40 -12.05
C GLU A 383 -25.79 6.52 -10.65
N LEU A 384 -26.33 7.70 -10.31
CA LEU A 384 -26.86 7.99 -8.98
C LEU A 384 -28.38 8.19 -9.04
N GLU A 385 -29.11 7.35 -8.32
CA GLU A 385 -30.51 7.56 -7.99
C GLU A 385 -30.64 8.18 -6.59
N PHE A 386 -30.94 9.48 -6.54
CA PHE A 386 -31.18 10.23 -5.31
C PHE A 386 -32.28 11.27 -5.55
N SER A 387 -33.52 10.85 -5.37
CA SER A 387 -34.70 11.53 -5.92
C SER A 387 -35.29 12.60 -5.01
N GLU A 388 -35.22 12.44 -3.68
CA GLU A 388 -35.97 13.29 -2.73
C GLU A 388 -35.14 13.84 -1.55
N PRO A 389 -33.94 14.44 -1.75
CA PRO A 389 -33.29 15.13 -0.65
C PRO A 389 -34.07 16.40 -0.28
N ARG A 390 -34.38 16.53 1.01
CA ARG A 390 -35.27 17.54 1.58
C ARG A 390 -34.52 18.78 2.02
N THR A 391 -33.30 18.60 2.51
CA THR A 391 -32.49 19.67 3.11
C THR A 391 -31.09 19.69 2.51
N ARG A 392 -30.36 20.80 2.73
CA ARG A 392 -28.96 20.93 2.34
C ARG A 392 -28.00 20.03 3.13
N LEU A 393 -28.50 19.36 4.17
CA LEU A 393 -27.74 18.39 4.97
C LEU A 393 -27.87 16.97 4.43
N GLU A 394 -28.75 16.75 3.45
CA GLU A 394 -28.89 15.47 2.76
C GLU A 394 -28.16 15.58 1.42
N GLU A 395 -27.09 14.81 1.26
CA GLU A 395 -26.24 14.81 0.07
C GLU A 395 -25.77 13.40 -0.28
N ALA A 396 -25.72 13.09 -1.58
CA ALA A 396 -25.12 11.87 -2.11
C ALA A 396 -24.37 12.19 -3.40
N GLY A 397 -23.23 11.53 -3.63
CA GLY A 397 -22.35 11.87 -4.74
C GLY A 397 -21.08 11.03 -4.78
N ILE A 398 -20.06 11.60 -5.41
CA ILE A 398 -18.74 11.01 -5.61
C ILE A 398 -17.67 11.92 -5.01
N SER A 399 -16.59 11.34 -4.52
CA SER A 399 -15.45 12.08 -3.98
C SER A 399 -14.11 11.54 -4.49
N ILE A 400 -13.20 12.46 -4.78
CA ILE A 400 -11.77 12.16 -4.84
C ILE A 400 -11.23 12.43 -3.44
N PHE A 401 -11.03 11.35 -2.67
CA PHE A 401 -10.72 11.42 -1.25
C PHE A 401 -9.24 11.14 -0.98
N TYR A 402 -8.55 12.07 -0.33
CA TYR A 402 -7.19 11.86 0.18
C TYR A 402 -7.17 11.74 1.71
N GLY A 403 -7.98 12.56 2.41
CA GLY A 403 -8.14 12.47 3.85
C GLY A 403 -9.23 13.40 4.38
N ASP A 404 -9.44 13.38 5.70
CA ASP A 404 -10.51 14.12 6.41
C ASP A 404 -10.57 15.61 6.01
N SER A 405 -9.44 16.22 5.66
CA SER A 405 -9.34 17.65 5.28
C SER A 405 -8.79 17.90 3.88
N LEU A 406 -8.69 16.85 3.05
CA LEU A 406 -8.22 16.96 1.68
C LEU A 406 -9.06 16.05 0.77
N HIS A 407 -10.06 16.62 0.11
CA HIS A 407 -10.93 15.88 -0.80
C HIS A 407 -11.70 16.81 -1.74
N ASN A 408 -12.11 16.29 -2.89
CA ASN A 408 -13.02 16.96 -3.81
C ASN A 408 -14.33 16.19 -3.87
N GLU A 409 -15.45 16.89 -4.06
CA GLU A 409 -16.79 16.31 -4.03
C GLU A 409 -17.63 16.83 -5.18
N VAL A 410 -18.45 15.94 -5.75
CA VAL A 410 -19.55 16.30 -6.64
C VAL A 410 -20.77 15.50 -6.22
N GLY A 411 -21.85 16.17 -5.86
CA GLY A 411 -23.04 15.51 -5.31
C GLY A 411 -24.34 16.23 -5.62
N VAL A 412 -25.45 15.54 -5.36
CA VAL A 412 -26.81 16.09 -5.36
C VAL A 412 -27.23 16.35 -3.92
N THR A 413 -27.74 17.54 -3.64
CA THR A 413 -28.28 17.93 -2.33
C THR A 413 -29.71 18.48 -2.43
N GLY A 414 -30.41 18.54 -1.30
CA GLY A 414 -31.74 19.13 -1.16
C GLY A 414 -31.71 20.61 -0.78
N GLY A 415 -32.87 21.26 -0.70
CA GLY A 415 -32.98 22.64 -0.22
C GLY A 415 -32.33 23.68 -1.14
N GLY A 416 -32.30 23.41 -2.44
CA GLY A 416 -31.92 24.34 -3.49
C GLY A 416 -32.87 25.55 -3.59
N PRO A 417 -32.53 26.57 -4.40
CA PRO A 417 -33.42 27.70 -4.66
C PRO A 417 -34.81 27.21 -5.12
N GLY A 418 -35.86 27.58 -4.39
CA GLY A 418 -37.23 27.10 -4.66
C GLY A 418 -37.59 25.74 -4.04
N GLY A 419 -36.75 25.17 -3.18
CA GLY A 419 -37.02 23.92 -2.45
C GLY A 419 -36.71 22.62 -3.22
N GLY A 420 -36.08 22.73 -4.39
CA GLY A 420 -35.69 21.57 -5.22
C GLY A 420 -34.29 21.03 -4.93
N ARG A 421 -33.84 20.11 -5.79
CA ARG A 421 -32.48 19.56 -5.77
C ARG A 421 -31.46 20.54 -6.36
N SER A 422 -30.21 20.43 -5.96
CA SER A 422 -29.09 21.19 -6.54
C SER A 422 -27.85 20.31 -6.63
N VAL A 423 -27.00 20.59 -7.62
CA VAL A 423 -25.64 20.03 -7.67
C VAL A 423 -24.72 20.88 -6.81
N VAL A 424 -23.91 20.21 -6.01
CA VAL A 424 -22.80 20.83 -5.28
C VAL A 424 -21.48 20.28 -5.78
N VAL A 425 -20.51 21.17 -5.87
CA VAL A 425 -19.10 20.85 -6.11
C VAL A 425 -18.32 21.46 -4.95
N ARG A 426 -17.47 20.69 -4.29
CA ARG A 426 -16.66 21.17 -3.16
C ARG A 426 -15.21 20.73 -3.32
N THR A 427 -14.30 21.60 -2.92
CA THR A 427 -12.88 21.30 -2.76
C THR A 427 -12.53 21.62 -1.32
N VAL A 428 -12.19 20.59 -0.56
CA VAL A 428 -11.77 20.71 0.84
C VAL A 428 -10.26 20.60 0.85
N THR A 429 -9.60 21.62 1.39
CA THR A 429 -8.15 21.69 1.54
C THR A 429 -7.80 22.02 2.98
N LEU A 430 -6.66 21.51 3.45
CA LEU A 430 -6.05 21.93 4.69
C LEU A 430 -5.81 23.45 4.64
N ASN A 431 -6.37 24.21 5.58
CA ASN A 431 -5.97 25.60 5.75
C ASN A 431 -4.54 25.69 6.26
N GLN A 432 -3.87 26.82 5.96
CA GLN A 432 -2.69 27.21 6.71
C GLN A 432 -3.04 27.40 8.19
N GLN A 433 -2.24 26.79 9.07
CA GLN A 433 -2.26 27.08 10.48
C GLN A 433 -1.85 28.55 10.70
N VAL A 434 -2.80 29.41 11.06
CA VAL A 434 -2.54 30.81 11.42
C VAL A 434 -2.50 30.90 12.94
N GLY A 435 -1.32 30.68 13.52
CA GLY A 435 -1.09 30.72 14.96
C GLY A 435 -1.23 29.36 15.68
N PRO A 436 -0.98 29.32 17.00
CA PRO A 436 -0.70 28.07 17.69
C PRO A 436 -1.91 27.13 17.88
N TRP A 437 -3.15 27.57 17.63
CA TRP A 437 -4.35 26.78 17.99
C TRP A 437 -5.59 26.90 17.06
N ALA A 438 -5.48 27.45 15.85
CA ALA A 438 -6.65 27.56 14.98
C ALA A 438 -6.38 27.08 13.54
N LEU A 439 -7.10 26.03 13.13
CA LEU A 439 -7.39 25.71 11.73
C LEU A 439 -8.76 26.34 11.41
N THR A 440 -8.84 27.23 10.43
CA THR A 440 -10.12 27.65 9.84
C THR A 440 -10.40 26.80 8.59
N THR A 441 -11.61 26.79 8.03
CA THR A 441 -11.88 26.19 6.72
C THR A 441 -12.36 27.30 5.81
N ALA A 442 -11.49 27.82 4.94
CA ALA A 442 -11.87 28.83 3.97
C ALA A 442 -11.51 28.31 2.58
N ASN A 443 -12.46 27.62 1.93
CA ASN A 443 -12.64 27.53 0.46
C ASN A 443 -13.68 26.44 0.08
N ALA A 444 -14.89 26.50 0.63
CA ALA A 444 -16.01 25.78 0.01
C ALA A 444 -16.56 26.62 -1.15
N THR A 445 -16.04 26.44 -2.37
CA THR A 445 -16.65 27.05 -3.56
C THR A 445 -17.90 26.26 -3.94
N VAL A 446 -19.03 26.53 -3.27
CA VAL A 446 -20.32 25.91 -3.62
C VAL A 446 -20.83 26.53 -4.92
N THR A 447 -20.66 25.82 -6.04
CA THR A 447 -21.28 26.20 -7.31
C THR A 447 -22.61 25.46 -7.47
N ASN A 448 -23.74 26.19 -7.39
CA ASN A 448 -25.06 25.61 -7.65
C ASN A 448 -25.26 25.45 -9.17
N VAL A 449 -25.19 24.22 -9.68
CA VAL A 449 -25.48 23.94 -11.09
C VAL A 449 -26.93 23.47 -11.25
N GLY A 450 -27.87 24.42 -11.22
CA GLY A 450 -29.27 24.24 -11.68
C GLY A 450 -30.13 23.15 -11.01
N THR A 451 -31.41 23.11 -11.41
CA THR A 451 -32.39 22.09 -10.99
C THR A 451 -32.25 20.86 -11.89
N LEU A 452 -31.88 19.70 -11.33
CA LEU A 452 -31.70 18.47 -12.12
C LEU A 452 -32.98 17.63 -12.26
N HIS A 453 -33.10 16.94 -13.40
CA HIS A 453 -34.09 15.88 -13.70
C HIS A 453 -33.94 14.65 -12.77
N PRO A 454 -34.97 13.79 -12.59
CA PRO A 454 -35.01 12.70 -11.60
C PRO A 454 -33.76 11.80 -11.58
N HIS A 455 -33.15 11.56 -12.75
CA HIS A 455 -31.91 10.82 -12.92
C HIS A 455 -30.74 11.77 -13.23
N ALA A 456 -29.66 11.69 -12.46
CA ALA A 456 -28.45 12.47 -12.67
C ALA A 456 -27.30 11.54 -13.08
N PHE A 457 -26.73 11.77 -14.26
CA PHE A 457 -25.52 11.10 -14.71
C PHE A 457 -24.31 11.95 -14.33
N PHE A 458 -23.39 11.40 -13.56
CA PHE A 458 -22.11 12.05 -13.26
C PHE A 458 -21.00 11.39 -14.08
N ARG A 459 -20.41 12.15 -15.01
CA ARG A 459 -19.19 11.77 -15.71
C ARG A 459 -18.07 12.72 -15.33
N PHE A 460 -16.97 12.20 -14.77
CA PHE A 460 -15.73 12.96 -14.68
C PHE A 460 -14.91 12.76 -15.95
N PHE A 461 -14.63 13.85 -16.67
CA PHE A 461 -13.61 13.83 -17.71
C PHE A 461 -12.24 14.09 -17.08
N LYS A 462 -11.31 13.18 -17.38
CA LYS A 462 -9.85 13.38 -17.46
C LYS A 462 -9.31 14.56 -16.64
N LEU A 463 -8.90 14.32 -15.40
CA LEU A 463 -7.95 15.20 -14.69
C LEU A 463 -6.54 14.92 -15.22
N ALA A 464 -6.28 15.28 -16.49
CA ALA A 464 -4.93 15.61 -16.89
C ALA A 464 -4.67 17.01 -16.35
N HIS A 465 -3.96 17.11 -15.22
CA HIS A 465 -3.35 18.38 -14.84
C HIS A 465 -2.31 18.75 -15.90
N HIS A 466 -2.75 19.46 -16.94
CA HIS A 466 -1.89 20.48 -17.54
C HIS A 466 -1.96 21.69 -16.60
N ILE A 467 -1.04 21.73 -15.65
CA ILE A 467 -0.63 23.00 -15.05
C ILE A 467 0.52 23.46 -15.94
N SER A 468 0.22 24.39 -16.84
CA SER A 468 1.21 25.17 -17.58
C SER A 468 2.01 26.05 -16.64
#